data_AF-A0A925SYN5-F1
#
_entry.id   AF-A0A925SYN5-F1
#
_cell.length_a   1.000
_cell.length_b   1.000
_cell.length_c   1.000
_cell.angle_alpha   90.00
_cell.angle_beta   90.00
_cell.angle_gamma   90.00
#
_symmetry.space_group_name_H-M   'P 1'
#
loop_
_entity.id
_entity.type
_entity.pdbx_description
1 polymer ?
#
loop_
_entity_poly.entity_id
_entity_poly.type
_entity_poly.pdbx_seq_one_letter_code
_entity_poly.pdbx_strand_id
1 'polypeptide(L)'
;MDYLAVIKVPIHPTSLILVGVISPIAAFLLWGLLNTPAGLVGLFGLLLLQLWFFNYCFELIERIANGIFDPPVLDTQMLSPFESRPWIQLALLAGGGALCWWIGGGAGVLLGIVLVLWIPASLAILGAGQNARETLNPLTVFRLVRGLGPHYLVMLAAMAGGVGLGLALIAVTLPMIVKVVLLLLYEIAFSAVIGGAVYVRRAQIGYVPSRSPERTEAREEAEREKARAKMLDDVFTNVRVGKHVDATAPLAAWLRDADAEQAIRDSYHVAEKALSWGNLAALNTIGSTLIRNLLRFGRPDAALAVFERLRGKSQQFTMDSAPDLRTLADHAESTGREELAASMRLETPVFHPPR
;
A
#
# COMPACT_ATOMS: atom_id res chain seq x y z
N MET A 1 -2.81 13.46 5.01
CA MET A 1 -1.55 13.11 4.33
C MET A 1 -0.41 13.59 5.21
N ASP A 2 0.57 12.73 5.47
CA ASP A 2 1.74 13.14 6.24
C ASP A 2 2.74 13.83 5.29
N TYR A 3 2.63 15.16 5.16
CA TYR A 3 3.56 15.95 4.33
C TYR A 3 5.02 15.76 4.76
N LEU A 4 5.25 15.36 6.00
CA LEU A 4 6.58 15.04 6.51
C LEU A 4 7.17 13.80 5.83
N ALA A 5 6.34 12.85 5.39
CA ALA A 5 6.81 11.67 4.66
C ALA A 5 7.41 12.06 3.31
N VAL A 6 6.75 12.96 2.56
CA VAL A 6 7.24 13.46 1.26
C VAL A 6 8.56 14.24 1.40
N ILE A 7 8.67 15.06 2.44
CA ILE A 7 9.88 15.88 2.70
C ILE A 7 11.08 14.99 3.11
N LYS A 8 10.83 13.84 3.72
CA LYS A 8 11.90 12.91 4.15
C LYS A 8 12.46 12.05 3.02
N VAL A 9 11.75 11.91 1.89
CA VAL A 9 12.17 11.06 0.77
C VAL A 9 13.62 11.31 0.32
N PRO A 10 14.09 12.56 0.10
CA PRO A 10 15.46 12.81 -0.37
C PRO A 10 16.54 12.42 0.64
N ILE A 11 16.20 12.43 1.94
CA ILE A 11 17.11 12.14 3.06
C ILE A 11 17.05 10.65 3.44
N HIS A 12 16.15 9.89 2.83
CA HIS A 12 16.04 8.46 3.08
C HIS A 12 17.32 7.72 2.65
N PRO A 13 17.77 6.68 3.40
CA PRO A 13 19.02 5.96 3.10
C PRO A 13 19.15 5.50 1.65
N THR A 14 18.08 4.97 1.06
CA THR A 14 18.07 4.51 -0.34
C THR A 14 18.39 5.65 -1.33
N SER A 15 17.79 6.82 -1.14
CA SER A 15 18.03 7.99 -1.99
C SER A 15 19.43 8.56 -1.76
N LEU A 16 19.93 8.55 -0.53
CA LEU A 16 21.30 8.98 -0.21
C LEU A 16 22.34 8.04 -0.83
N ILE A 17 22.14 6.72 -0.79
CA ILE A 17 23.01 5.75 -1.45
C ILE A 17 23.02 5.99 -2.96
N LEU A 18 21.84 6.18 -3.57
CA LEU A 18 21.73 6.49 -4.99
C LEU A 18 22.55 7.73 -5.37
N VAL A 19 22.34 8.84 -4.65
CA VAL A 19 23.08 10.09 -4.89
C VAL A 19 24.57 9.90 -4.61
N GLY A 20 24.95 9.14 -3.59
CA GLY A 20 26.34 8.82 -3.27
C GLY A 20 27.06 8.05 -4.37
N VAL A 21 26.35 7.18 -5.11
CA VAL A 21 26.90 6.41 -6.24
C VAL A 21 26.90 7.23 -7.53
N ILE A 22 25.83 7.98 -7.81
CA ILE A 22 25.68 8.71 -9.08
C ILE A 22 26.51 10.00 -9.09
N SER A 23 26.60 10.71 -7.95
CA SER A 23 27.25 12.01 -7.90
C SER A 23 28.75 12.03 -8.25
N PRO A 24 29.60 11.05 -7.86
CA PRO A 24 31.00 11.04 -8.28
C PRO A 24 31.13 10.79 -9.79
N ILE A 25 30.30 9.91 -10.35
CA ILE A 25 30.28 9.59 -11.79
C ILE A 25 29.86 10.82 -12.58
N ALA A 26 28.75 11.46 -12.18
CA ALA A 26 28.27 12.69 -12.80
C ALA A 26 29.30 13.83 -12.69
N ALA A 27 29.93 14.01 -11.53
CA ALA A 27 30.96 15.03 -11.33
C ALA A 27 32.19 14.79 -12.23
N PHE A 28 32.62 13.53 -12.37
CA PHE A 28 33.73 13.16 -13.27
C PHE A 28 33.39 13.42 -14.74
N LEU A 29 32.20 12.99 -15.19
CA LEU A 29 31.76 13.21 -16.56
C LEU A 29 31.59 14.70 -16.89
N LEU A 30 31.07 15.48 -15.95
CA LEU A 30 30.91 16.93 -16.10
C LEU A 30 32.25 17.66 -16.06
N TRP A 31 33.20 17.22 -15.22
CA TRP A 31 34.57 17.72 -15.27
C TRP A 31 35.22 17.43 -16.63
N GLY A 32 35.06 16.21 -17.16
CA GLY A 32 35.55 15.81 -18.47
C GLY A 32 34.94 16.64 -19.61
N LEU A 33 33.62 16.88 -19.57
CA LEU A 33 32.92 17.74 -20.52
C LEU A 33 33.53 19.15 -20.59
N LEU A 34 33.87 19.73 -19.44
CA LEU A 34 34.33 21.12 -19.35
C LEU A 34 35.83 21.30 -19.59
N ASN A 35 36.66 20.28 -19.30
CA ASN A 35 38.11 20.41 -19.26
C ASN A 35 38.87 19.58 -20.31
N THR A 36 38.18 18.78 -21.13
CA THR A 36 38.85 17.94 -22.14
C THR A 36 38.35 18.22 -23.56
N PRO A 37 39.23 18.12 -24.58
CA PRO A 37 38.82 18.23 -25.98
C PRO A 37 37.90 17.09 -26.43
N ALA A 38 37.83 15.99 -25.68
CA ALA A 38 36.88 14.88 -25.86
C ALA A 38 35.54 15.11 -25.14
N GLY A 39 35.14 16.36 -24.92
CA GLY A 39 33.95 16.73 -24.13
C GLY A 39 32.66 16.04 -24.56
N LEU A 40 32.53 15.62 -25.83
CA LEU A 40 31.39 14.83 -26.32
C LEU A 40 31.18 13.54 -25.52
N VAL A 41 32.24 12.84 -25.11
CA VAL A 41 32.11 11.61 -24.30
C VAL A 41 31.49 11.93 -22.94
N GLY A 42 31.90 13.04 -22.32
CA GLY A 42 31.30 13.54 -21.08
C GLY A 42 29.83 13.91 -21.26
N LEU A 43 29.48 14.58 -22.36
CA LEU A 43 28.10 14.93 -22.70
C LEU A 43 27.22 13.69 -22.85
N PHE A 44 27.63 12.71 -23.66
CA PHE A 44 26.86 11.48 -23.87
C PHE A 44 26.74 10.67 -22.58
N GLY A 45 27.81 10.60 -21.77
CA GLY A 45 27.77 9.95 -20.47
C GLY A 45 26.79 10.61 -19.51
N LEU A 46 26.78 11.95 -19.44
CA LEU A 46 25.84 12.70 -18.61
C LEU A 46 24.40 12.52 -19.07
N LEU A 47 24.14 12.55 -20.38
CA LEU A 47 22.80 12.32 -20.93
C LEU A 47 22.30 10.92 -20.56
N LEU A 48 23.13 9.89 -20.73
CA LEU A 48 22.77 8.53 -20.34
C LEU A 48 22.47 8.43 -18.84
N LEU A 49 23.35 8.99 -18.01
CA LEU A 49 23.20 8.98 -16.56
C LEU A 49 21.93 9.73 -16.11
N GLN A 50 21.62 10.86 -16.74
CA GLN A 50 20.41 11.64 -16.48
C GLN A 50 19.15 10.87 -16.91
N LEU A 51 19.17 10.16 -18.03
CA LEU A 51 18.04 9.31 -18.45
C LEU A 51 17.75 8.22 -17.42
N TRP A 52 18.79 7.57 -16.89
CA TRP A 52 18.64 6.58 -15.81
C TRP A 52 18.11 7.20 -14.52
N PHE A 53 18.60 8.40 -14.18
CA PHE A 53 18.11 9.11 -13.01
C PHE A 53 16.65 9.54 -13.14
N PHE A 54 16.22 9.95 -14.35
CA PHE A 54 14.82 10.23 -14.62
C PHE A 54 13.94 8.99 -14.53
N ASN A 55 14.40 7.82 -14.97
CA ASN A 55 13.67 6.56 -14.75
C ASN A 55 13.39 6.32 -13.27
N TYR A 56 14.41 6.51 -12.42
CA TYR A 56 14.24 6.43 -10.98
C TYR A 56 13.22 7.46 -10.45
N CYS A 57 13.28 8.71 -10.94
CA CYS A 57 12.35 9.76 -10.55
C CYS A 57 10.90 9.47 -10.98
N PHE A 58 10.68 8.88 -12.16
CA PHE A 58 9.34 8.49 -12.62
C PHE A 58 8.76 7.35 -11.77
N GLU A 59 9.56 6.33 -11.46
CA GLU A 59 9.16 5.27 -10.54
C GLU A 59 8.83 5.85 -9.15
N LEU A 60 9.62 6.80 -8.67
CA LEU A 60 9.37 7.47 -7.40
C LEU A 60 8.05 8.25 -7.42
N ILE A 61 7.77 9.00 -8.49
CA ILE A 61 6.49 9.70 -8.67
C ILE A 61 5.35 8.68 -8.65
N GLU A 62 5.47 7.56 -9.39
CA GLU A 62 4.44 6.52 -9.47
C GLU A 62 4.15 5.90 -8.10
N ARG A 63 5.19 5.58 -7.33
CA ARG A 63 5.06 5.02 -5.96
C ARG A 63 4.37 5.99 -5.01
N ILE A 64 4.80 7.24 -5.01
CA ILE A 64 4.22 8.26 -4.13
C ILE A 64 2.77 8.55 -4.55
N ALA A 65 2.49 8.62 -5.86
CA ALA A 65 1.13 8.76 -6.38
C ALA A 65 0.21 7.61 -5.95
N ASN A 66 0.76 6.41 -5.78
CA ASN A 66 0.09 5.22 -5.24
C ASN A 66 -0.01 5.19 -3.69
N GLY A 67 0.63 6.13 -3.00
CA GLY A 67 0.65 6.23 -1.53
C GLY A 67 1.77 5.45 -0.84
N ILE A 68 2.77 5.01 -1.61
CA ILE A 68 3.99 4.37 -1.10
C ILE A 68 5.07 5.45 -1.03
N PHE A 69 5.42 5.87 0.19
CA PHE A 69 6.38 6.96 0.42
C PHE A 69 7.83 6.48 0.57
N ASP A 70 8.05 5.16 0.55
CA ASP A 70 9.39 4.59 0.57
C ASP A 70 10.02 4.72 -0.83
N PRO A 71 11.22 5.31 -0.94
CA PRO A 71 11.89 5.45 -2.22
C PRO A 71 12.22 4.06 -2.80
N PRO A 72 12.13 3.91 -4.13
CA PRO A 72 12.41 2.64 -4.78
C PRO A 72 13.86 2.21 -4.52
N VAL A 73 14.06 0.90 -4.33
CA VAL A 73 15.38 0.29 -4.45
C VAL A 73 15.73 0.23 -5.93
N LEU A 74 16.99 0.50 -6.26
CA LEU A 74 17.44 0.49 -7.63
C LEU A 74 17.36 -0.93 -8.20
N ASP A 75 16.41 -1.16 -9.10
CA ASP A 75 16.27 -2.42 -9.81
C ASP A 75 16.94 -2.33 -11.19
N THR A 76 17.45 -3.47 -11.65
CA THR A 76 17.95 -3.69 -13.01
C THR A 76 16.96 -3.23 -14.09
N GLN A 77 15.66 -3.31 -13.83
CA GLN A 77 14.63 -2.81 -14.75
C GLN A 77 14.67 -1.29 -14.92
N MET A 78 15.03 -0.55 -13.87
CA MET A 78 15.13 0.92 -13.89
C MET A 78 16.37 1.41 -14.66
N LEU A 79 17.37 0.54 -14.80
CA LEU A 79 18.58 0.79 -15.59
C LEU A 79 18.37 0.55 -17.10
N SER A 80 17.18 0.11 -17.51
CA SER A 80 16.87 -0.10 -18.93
C SER A 80 16.86 1.24 -19.68
N PRO A 81 17.72 1.44 -20.70
CA PRO A 81 17.69 2.64 -21.52
C PRO A 81 16.50 2.67 -22.50
N PHE A 82 15.70 1.59 -22.55
CA PHE A 82 14.58 1.43 -23.48
C PHE A 82 13.24 1.89 -22.90
N GLU A 83 13.19 2.30 -21.63
CA GLU A 83 11.99 2.89 -21.05
C GLU A 83 11.66 4.21 -21.78
N SER A 84 10.44 4.33 -22.29
CA SER A 84 10.08 5.44 -23.18
C SER A 84 9.94 6.79 -22.46
N ARG A 85 9.64 6.80 -21.16
CA ARG A 85 9.24 8.01 -20.41
C ARG A 85 10.32 9.10 -20.39
N PRO A 86 11.59 8.83 -20.04
CA PRO A 86 12.65 9.84 -20.06
C PRO A 86 12.93 10.38 -21.45
N TRP A 87 12.86 9.52 -22.48
CA TRP A 87 13.06 9.93 -23.86
C TRP A 87 11.96 10.88 -24.33
N ILE A 88 10.71 10.64 -23.93
CA ILE A 88 9.59 11.54 -24.24
C ILE A 88 9.80 12.90 -23.57
N GLN A 89 10.19 12.92 -22.30
CA GLN A 89 10.45 14.17 -21.58
C GLN A 89 11.63 14.94 -22.21
N LEU A 90 12.71 14.23 -22.58
CA LEU A 90 13.85 14.82 -23.25
C LEU A 90 13.47 15.38 -24.63
N ALA A 91 12.69 14.64 -25.41
CA ALA A 91 12.19 15.08 -26.72
C ALA A 91 11.28 16.31 -26.61
N LEU A 92 10.42 16.37 -25.57
CA LEU A 92 9.58 17.53 -25.30
C LEU A 92 10.42 18.78 -25.00
N LEU A 93 11.43 18.65 -24.14
CA LEU A 93 12.31 19.76 -23.77
C LEU A 93 13.19 20.22 -24.94
N ALA A 94 13.87 19.29 -25.61
CA ALA A 94 14.77 19.60 -26.71
C ALA A 94 14.02 20.10 -27.94
N GLY A 95 12.94 19.40 -28.33
CA GLY A 95 12.11 19.80 -29.47
C GLY A 95 11.36 21.11 -29.23
N GLY A 96 10.79 21.28 -28.02
CA GLY A 96 10.14 22.53 -27.63
C GLY A 96 11.11 23.72 -27.59
N GLY A 97 12.31 23.51 -27.03
CA GLY A 97 13.36 24.53 -27.00
C GLY A 97 13.86 24.92 -28.40
N ALA A 98 14.11 23.93 -29.27
CA ALA A 98 14.50 24.17 -30.66
C ALA A 98 13.42 24.94 -31.43
N LEU A 99 12.14 24.61 -31.20
CA LEU A 99 11.02 25.32 -31.81
C LEU A 99 10.92 26.77 -31.34
N CYS A 100 11.11 27.03 -30.03
CA CYS A 100 11.15 28.40 -29.50
C CYS A 100 12.27 29.22 -30.14
N TRP A 101 13.44 28.61 -30.29
CA TRP A 101 14.60 29.24 -30.90
C TRP A 101 14.36 29.54 -32.40
N TRP A 102 13.78 28.59 -33.13
CA TRP A 102 13.49 28.74 -34.56
C TRP A 102 12.43 29.81 -34.85
N ILE A 103 11.38 29.90 -34.03
CA ILE A 103 10.34 30.94 -34.16
C ILE A 103 10.92 32.31 -33.80
N GLY A 104 11.71 32.38 -32.72
CA GLY A 104 12.34 33.61 -32.25
C GLY A 104 11.37 34.71 -31.82
N GLY A 105 11.93 35.86 -31.40
CA GLY A 105 11.16 37.05 -31.01
C GLY A 105 10.16 36.82 -29.88
N GLY A 106 9.11 37.65 -29.85
CA GLY A 106 8.07 37.57 -28.81
C GLY A 106 7.23 36.28 -28.86
N ALA A 107 7.00 35.73 -30.06
CA ALA A 107 6.26 34.49 -30.23
C ALA A 107 7.03 33.28 -29.66
N GLY A 108 8.34 33.21 -29.88
CA GLY A 108 9.20 32.20 -29.28
C GLY A 108 9.23 32.29 -27.75
N VAL A 109 9.25 33.50 -27.19
CA VAL A 109 9.18 33.71 -25.72
C VAL A 109 7.84 33.24 -25.15
N LEU A 110 6.71 33.58 -25.79
CA LEU A 110 5.38 33.12 -25.39
C LEU A 110 5.29 31.58 -25.41
N LEU A 111 5.81 30.95 -26.46
CA LEU A 111 5.87 29.49 -26.54
C LEU A 111 6.74 28.90 -25.42
N GLY A 112 7.88 29.52 -25.12
CA GLY A 112 8.76 29.13 -24.03
C GLY A 112 8.06 29.17 -22.67
N ILE A 113 7.27 30.23 -22.40
CA ILE A 113 6.47 30.32 -21.17
C ILE A 113 5.46 29.17 -21.11
N VAL A 114 4.75 28.89 -22.21
CA VAL A 114 3.80 27.77 -22.27
C VAL A 114 4.49 26.43 -22.02
N LEU A 115 5.67 26.20 -22.61
CA LEU A 115 6.45 24.98 -22.39
C LEU A 115 6.92 24.84 -20.94
N VAL A 116 7.44 25.91 -20.33
CA VAL A 116 7.84 25.92 -18.92
C VAL A 116 6.65 25.58 -18.03
N LEU A 117 5.49 26.17 -18.29
CA LEU A 117 4.24 25.84 -17.60
C LEU A 117 3.75 24.42 -17.89
N TRP A 118 4.21 23.75 -18.94
CA TRP A 118 3.81 22.39 -19.32
C TRP A 118 4.66 21.33 -18.59
N ILE A 119 5.92 21.63 -18.27
CA ILE A 119 6.89 20.64 -17.75
C ILE A 119 6.39 19.89 -16.50
N PRO A 120 5.87 20.53 -15.44
CA PRO A 120 5.46 19.79 -14.26
C PRO A 120 4.25 18.88 -14.54
N ALA A 121 3.36 19.29 -15.44
CA ALA A 121 2.24 18.45 -15.87
C ALA A 121 2.71 17.25 -16.70
N SER A 122 3.70 17.41 -17.59
CA SER A 122 4.21 16.27 -18.36
C SER A 122 4.88 15.23 -17.46
N LEU A 123 5.65 15.68 -16.47
CA LEU A 123 6.26 14.81 -15.47
C LEU A 123 5.21 14.08 -14.63
N ALA A 124 4.15 14.78 -14.20
CA ALA A 124 3.06 14.17 -13.44
C ALA A 124 2.30 13.10 -14.25
N ILE A 125 2.02 13.35 -15.53
CA ILE A 125 1.33 12.41 -16.43
C ILE A 125 2.21 11.17 -16.67
N LEU A 126 3.49 11.35 -17.01
CA LEU A 126 4.42 10.23 -17.23
C LEU A 126 4.69 9.43 -15.95
N GLY A 127 4.84 10.14 -14.82
CA GLY A 127 5.05 9.52 -13.51
C GLY A 127 3.80 8.82 -12.97
N ALA A 128 2.60 9.22 -13.40
CA ALA A 128 1.38 8.49 -13.10
C ALA A 128 1.20 7.22 -13.95
N GLY A 129 2.13 6.93 -14.89
CA GLY A 129 2.03 5.75 -15.75
C GLY A 129 1.03 5.90 -16.91
N GLN A 130 0.67 7.13 -17.28
CA GLN A 130 -0.17 7.39 -18.46
C GLN A 130 0.65 7.31 -19.77
N ASN A 131 -0.05 7.12 -20.89
CA ASN A 131 0.58 6.96 -22.20
C ASN A 131 1.33 8.23 -22.65
N ALA A 132 2.40 8.03 -23.42
CA ALA A 132 3.19 9.09 -24.07
C ALA A 132 2.38 10.10 -24.91
N ARG A 133 1.21 9.69 -25.41
CA ARG A 133 0.33 10.55 -26.21
C ARG A 133 -0.48 11.50 -25.34
N GLU A 134 -0.75 11.11 -24.09
CA GLU A 134 -1.53 11.89 -23.15
C GLU A 134 -0.74 13.11 -22.63
N THR A 135 0.59 13.00 -22.57
CA THR A 135 1.48 14.13 -22.24
C THR A 135 1.49 15.24 -23.28
N LEU A 136 1.24 14.90 -24.55
CA LEU A 136 1.16 15.86 -25.65
C LEU A 136 -0.26 16.39 -25.87
N ASN A 137 -1.27 15.83 -25.19
CA ASN A 137 -2.65 16.24 -25.34
C ASN A 137 -2.94 17.46 -24.45
N PRO A 138 -3.21 18.65 -25.03
CA PRO A 138 -3.46 19.87 -24.25
C PRO A 138 -4.71 19.75 -23.37
N LEU A 139 -5.70 18.95 -23.77
CA LEU A 139 -6.90 18.71 -22.95
C LEU A 139 -6.57 17.92 -21.70
N THR A 140 -5.72 16.90 -21.81
CA THR A 140 -5.30 16.09 -20.65
C THR A 140 -4.50 16.95 -19.67
N VAL A 141 -3.53 17.72 -20.19
CA VAL A 141 -2.73 18.66 -19.39
C VAL A 141 -3.61 19.69 -18.72
N PHE A 142 -4.55 20.30 -19.43
CA PHE A 142 -5.48 21.27 -18.86
C PHE A 142 -6.36 20.66 -17.76
N ARG A 143 -6.88 19.45 -17.95
CA ARG A 143 -7.65 18.73 -16.91
C ARG A 143 -6.79 18.43 -15.69
N LEU A 144 -5.54 18.00 -15.88
CA LEU A 144 -4.60 17.74 -14.79
C LEU A 144 -4.31 19.03 -14.00
N VAL A 145 -3.96 20.13 -14.67
CA VAL A 145 -3.71 21.43 -14.05
C VAL A 145 -4.93 21.89 -13.25
N ARG A 146 -6.12 21.79 -13.83
CA ARG A 146 -7.38 22.13 -13.15
C ARG A 146 -7.66 21.21 -11.95
N GLY A 147 -7.39 19.92 -12.07
CA GLY A 147 -7.61 18.94 -11.00
C GLY A 147 -6.62 19.07 -9.84
N LEU A 148 -5.36 19.41 -10.12
CA LEU A 148 -4.33 19.70 -9.11
C LEU A 148 -4.60 21.02 -8.36
N GLY A 149 -5.16 22.01 -9.07
CA GLY A 149 -5.51 23.31 -8.49
C GLY A 149 -4.29 24.02 -7.90
N PRO A 150 -4.33 24.49 -6.64
CA PRO A 150 -3.21 25.21 -6.01
C PRO A 150 -1.91 24.40 -5.91
N HIS A 151 -1.98 23.07 -5.88
CA HIS A 151 -0.78 22.22 -5.82
C HIS A 151 0.08 22.35 -7.09
N TYR A 152 -0.53 22.76 -8.21
CA TYR A 152 0.21 23.05 -9.43
C TYR A 152 1.13 24.27 -9.25
N LEU A 153 0.67 25.30 -8.53
CA LEU A 153 1.50 26.46 -8.21
C LEU A 153 2.68 26.07 -7.30
N VAL A 154 2.48 25.11 -6.40
CA VAL A 154 3.57 24.56 -5.58
C VAL A 154 4.60 23.85 -6.47
N MET A 155 4.16 23.06 -7.46
CA MET A 155 5.07 22.42 -8.42
C MET A 155 5.83 23.47 -9.25
N LEU A 156 5.17 24.53 -9.71
CA LEU A 156 5.83 25.62 -10.44
C LEU A 156 6.84 26.38 -9.55
N ALA A 157 6.47 26.67 -8.30
CA ALA A 157 7.35 27.30 -7.33
C ALA A 157 8.57 26.43 -7.02
N ALA A 158 8.38 25.10 -6.88
CA ALA A 158 9.47 24.15 -6.74
C ALA A 158 10.32 24.13 -8.02
N MET A 159 9.75 24.09 -9.22
CA MET A 159 10.57 24.16 -10.43
C MET A 159 11.41 25.45 -10.49
N ALA A 160 10.82 26.60 -10.16
CA ALA A 160 11.53 27.89 -10.06
C ALA A 160 12.63 27.87 -8.98
N GLY A 161 12.36 27.24 -7.82
CA GLY A 161 13.34 27.02 -6.76
C GLY A 161 14.54 26.20 -7.23
N GLY A 162 14.33 25.20 -8.09
CA GLY A 162 15.39 24.39 -8.67
C GLY A 162 16.27 25.18 -9.64
N VAL A 163 15.65 26.01 -10.48
CA VAL A 163 16.37 26.95 -11.34
C VAL A 163 17.20 27.94 -10.49
N GLY A 164 16.59 28.51 -9.45
CA GLY A 164 17.28 29.40 -8.51
C GLY A 164 18.46 28.73 -7.81
N LEU A 165 18.30 27.49 -7.34
CA LEU A 165 19.36 26.68 -6.76
C LEU A 165 20.50 26.46 -7.76
N GLY A 166 20.19 26.08 -9.00
CA GLY A 166 21.18 25.89 -10.06
C GLY A 166 21.99 27.17 -10.32
N LEU A 167 21.32 28.32 -10.47
CA LEU A 167 21.98 29.61 -10.66
C LEU A 167 22.86 30.00 -9.45
N ALA A 168 22.37 29.79 -8.23
CA ALA A 168 23.14 30.04 -7.01
C ALA A 168 24.39 29.14 -6.93
N LEU A 169 24.26 27.85 -7.28
CA LEU A 169 25.39 26.92 -7.31
C LEU A 169 26.42 27.27 -8.38
N ILE A 170 26.01 27.89 -9.49
CA ILE A 170 26.95 28.42 -10.48
C ILE A 170 27.74 29.60 -9.88
N ALA A 171 27.07 30.50 -9.15
CA ALA A 171 27.68 31.70 -8.57
C ALA A 171 28.63 31.41 -7.40
N VAL A 172 28.45 30.29 -6.68
CA VAL A 172 29.27 29.95 -5.51
C VAL A 172 30.43 29.01 -5.87
N THR A 173 31.59 29.24 -5.26
CA THR A 173 32.77 28.36 -5.34
C THR A 173 32.63 27.17 -4.39
N LEU A 174 31.86 26.17 -4.81
CA LEU A 174 31.79 24.86 -4.15
C LEU A 174 32.52 23.79 -4.98
N PRO A 175 33.02 22.71 -4.34
CA PRO A 175 33.50 21.54 -5.07
C PRO A 175 32.40 20.99 -5.99
N MET A 176 32.78 20.57 -7.20
CA MET A 176 31.83 20.16 -8.23
C MET A 176 30.91 19.02 -7.77
N ILE A 177 31.47 18.05 -7.04
CA ILE A 177 30.71 16.94 -6.46
C ILE A 177 29.60 17.42 -5.52
N VAL A 178 29.85 18.46 -4.71
CA VAL A 178 28.84 19.01 -3.80
C VAL A 178 27.69 19.65 -4.59
N LYS A 179 28.01 20.38 -5.67
CA LYS A 179 26.99 20.97 -6.55
C LYS A 179 26.11 19.88 -7.16
N VAL A 180 26.71 18.82 -7.67
CA VAL A 180 26.00 17.66 -8.25
C VAL A 180 25.12 16.96 -7.21
N VAL A 181 25.64 16.71 -6.01
CA VAL A 181 24.86 16.10 -4.91
C VAL A 181 23.61 16.93 -4.60
N LEU A 182 23.75 18.24 -4.45
CA LEU A 182 22.63 19.13 -4.14
C LEU A 182 21.58 19.14 -5.27
N LEU A 183 22.02 19.13 -6.53
CA LEU A 183 21.10 19.08 -7.69
C LEU A 183 20.34 17.75 -7.76
N LEU A 184 21.01 16.61 -7.54
CA LEU A 184 20.35 15.30 -7.57
C LEU A 184 19.36 15.14 -6.40
N LEU A 185 19.73 15.58 -5.19
CA LEU A 185 18.81 15.61 -4.05
C LEU A 185 17.59 16.49 -4.33
N TYR A 186 17.82 17.64 -4.98
CA TYR A 186 16.75 18.53 -5.38
C TYR A 186 15.79 17.87 -6.37
N GLU A 187 16.32 17.17 -7.36
CA GLU A 187 15.51 16.50 -8.37
C GLU A 187 14.68 15.35 -7.78
N ILE A 188 15.21 14.61 -6.79
CA ILE A 188 14.43 13.64 -6.00
C ILE A 188 13.33 14.35 -5.20
N ALA A 189 13.65 15.46 -4.53
CA ALA A 189 12.68 16.24 -3.76
C ALA A 189 11.55 16.78 -4.65
N PHE A 190 11.90 17.30 -5.82
CA PHE A 190 10.95 17.80 -6.80
C PHE A 190 10.03 16.68 -7.30
N SER A 191 10.60 15.53 -7.63
CA SER A 191 9.83 14.34 -8.03
C SER A 191 8.89 13.86 -6.92
N ALA A 192 9.34 13.90 -5.66
CA ALA A 192 8.50 13.57 -4.51
C ALA A 192 7.33 14.57 -4.33
N VAL A 193 7.56 15.86 -4.54
CA VAL A 193 6.52 16.89 -4.54
C VAL A 193 5.48 16.63 -5.63
N ILE A 194 5.92 16.26 -6.84
CA ILE A 194 5.02 15.90 -7.95
C ILE A 194 4.15 14.70 -7.58
N GLY A 195 4.77 13.59 -7.15
CA GLY A 195 4.04 12.39 -6.74
C GLY A 195 3.07 12.66 -5.59
N GLY A 196 3.49 13.47 -4.60
CA GLY A 196 2.65 13.87 -3.47
C GLY A 196 1.45 14.70 -3.89
N ALA A 197 1.63 15.66 -4.80
CA ALA A 197 0.55 16.46 -5.36
C ALA A 197 -0.47 15.61 -6.12
N VAL A 198 0.00 14.64 -6.91
CA VAL A 198 -0.85 13.66 -7.62
C VAL A 198 -1.61 12.79 -6.62
N TYR A 199 -0.96 12.28 -5.56
CA TYR A 199 -1.60 11.47 -4.53
C TYR A 199 -2.73 12.22 -3.81
N VAL A 200 -2.51 13.46 -3.39
CA VAL A 200 -3.51 14.29 -2.67
C VAL A 200 -4.73 14.55 -3.54
N ARG A 201 -4.51 14.77 -4.84
CA ARG A 201 -5.57 15.16 -5.78
C ARG A 201 -6.04 14.00 -6.66
N ARG A 202 -5.70 12.75 -6.32
CA ARG A 202 -5.96 11.56 -7.14
C ARG A 202 -7.42 11.43 -7.58
N ALA A 203 -8.36 11.72 -6.68
CA ALA A 203 -9.78 11.65 -6.95
C ALA A 203 -10.23 12.73 -7.95
N GLN A 204 -9.69 13.95 -7.87
CA GLN A 204 -10.07 15.06 -8.75
C GLN A 204 -9.46 14.95 -10.15
N ILE A 205 -8.29 14.31 -10.27
CA ILE A 205 -7.62 14.08 -11.56
C ILE A 205 -8.06 12.76 -12.23
N GLY A 206 -8.93 11.97 -11.59
CA GLY A 206 -9.36 10.67 -12.10
C GLY A 206 -8.24 9.63 -12.15
N TYR A 207 -7.19 9.82 -11.35
CA TYR A 207 -6.09 8.88 -11.26
C TYR A 207 -6.55 7.64 -10.49
N VAL A 208 -6.48 6.48 -11.14
CA VAL A 208 -6.78 5.18 -10.52
C VAL A 208 -5.45 4.54 -10.11
N PRO A 209 -5.13 4.47 -8.80
CA PRO A 209 -3.89 3.85 -8.33
C PRO A 209 -3.84 2.38 -8.78
N SER A 210 -2.69 1.96 -9.32
CA SER A 210 -2.44 0.56 -9.70
C SER A 210 -2.29 -0.32 -8.45
N ARG A 211 -1.75 0.24 -7.36
CA ARG A 211 -1.61 -0.42 -6.04
C ARG A 211 -1.77 0.61 -4.92
N SER A 212 -2.97 0.80 -4.38
CA SER A 212 -3.15 1.61 -3.16
C SER A 212 -3.14 0.73 -1.90
N PRO A 213 -2.47 1.13 -0.80
CA PRO A 213 -2.52 0.39 0.47
C PRO A 213 -3.95 0.23 0.99
N GLU A 214 -4.80 1.25 0.78
CA GLU A 214 -6.25 1.20 1.08
C GLU A 214 -7.01 0.08 0.33
N ARG A 215 -6.52 -0.34 -0.86
CA ARG A 215 -7.10 -1.47 -1.62
C ARG A 215 -6.52 -2.79 -1.17
N THR A 216 -5.29 -2.83 -0.66
CA THR A 216 -4.68 -4.06 -0.14
C THR A 216 -5.40 -4.50 1.12
N GLU A 217 -5.65 -3.58 2.07
CA GLU A 217 -6.42 -3.88 3.28
C GLU A 217 -7.86 -4.29 2.95
N ALA A 218 -8.57 -3.52 2.11
CA ALA A 218 -9.93 -3.85 1.70
C ALA A 218 -10.00 -5.16 0.89
N ARG A 219 -8.95 -5.50 0.13
CA ARG A 219 -8.87 -6.76 -0.62
C ARG A 219 -8.54 -7.93 0.28
N GLU A 220 -7.65 -7.77 1.25
CA GLU A 220 -7.36 -8.80 2.26
C GLU A 220 -8.59 -9.07 3.12
N GLU A 221 -9.34 -8.03 3.49
CA GLU A 221 -10.64 -8.17 4.16
C GLU A 221 -11.65 -8.89 3.26
N ALA A 222 -11.79 -8.50 2.00
CA ALA A 222 -12.72 -9.14 1.06
C ALA A 222 -12.32 -10.60 0.72
N GLU A 223 -11.03 -10.89 0.60
CA GLU A 223 -10.52 -12.25 0.37
C GLU A 223 -10.72 -13.11 1.62
N ARG A 224 -10.53 -12.57 2.82
CA ARG A 224 -10.87 -13.26 4.07
C ARG A 224 -12.37 -13.46 4.24
N GLU A 225 -13.20 -12.50 3.87
CA GLU A 225 -14.65 -12.64 3.91
C GLU A 225 -15.11 -13.75 2.95
N LYS A 226 -14.54 -13.80 1.73
CA LYS A 226 -14.77 -14.90 0.78
C LYS A 226 -14.31 -16.24 1.34
N ALA A 227 -13.12 -16.30 1.95
CA ALA A 227 -12.59 -17.52 2.53
C ALA A 227 -13.45 -18.02 3.71
N ARG A 228 -13.91 -17.09 4.57
CA ARG A 228 -14.85 -17.36 5.66
C ARG A 228 -16.20 -17.84 5.15
N ALA A 229 -16.74 -17.21 4.11
CA ALA A 229 -17.99 -17.62 3.49
C ALA A 229 -17.88 -19.03 2.89
N LYS A 230 -16.78 -19.32 2.19
CA LYS A 230 -16.49 -20.66 1.68
C LYS A 230 -16.39 -21.70 2.79
N MET A 231 -15.67 -21.38 3.87
CA MET A 231 -15.59 -22.26 5.04
C MET A 231 -16.97 -22.53 5.64
N LEU A 232 -17.81 -21.51 5.79
CA LEU A 232 -19.18 -21.67 6.29
C LEU A 232 -20.05 -22.52 5.35
N ASP A 233 -19.90 -22.37 4.04
CA ASP A 233 -20.61 -23.19 3.05
C ASP A 233 -20.19 -24.66 3.12
N ASP A 234 -18.90 -24.95 3.32
CA ASP A 234 -18.38 -26.31 3.50
C ASP A 234 -18.93 -26.94 4.79
N VAL A 235 -18.94 -26.17 5.90
CA VAL A 235 -19.55 -26.59 7.17
C VAL A 235 -21.05 -26.87 6.98
N PHE A 236 -21.79 -25.94 6.37
CA PHE A 236 -23.23 -26.08 6.15
C PHE A 236 -23.57 -27.27 5.24
N THR A 237 -22.76 -27.51 4.21
CA THR A 237 -22.93 -28.65 3.30
C THR A 237 -22.83 -29.96 4.07
N ASN A 238 -21.83 -30.11 4.94
CA ASN A 238 -21.69 -31.30 5.79
C ASN A 238 -22.83 -31.45 6.79
N VAL A 239 -23.30 -30.34 7.38
CA VAL A 239 -24.48 -30.33 8.26
C VAL A 239 -25.73 -30.81 7.53
N ARG A 240 -25.97 -30.34 6.30
CA ARG A 240 -27.14 -30.70 5.48
C ARG A 240 -27.16 -32.18 5.10
N VAL A 241 -25.99 -32.78 4.88
CA VAL A 241 -25.84 -34.21 4.55
C VAL A 241 -25.84 -35.09 5.81
N GLY A 242 -25.96 -34.51 7.01
CA GLY A 242 -26.00 -35.24 8.28
C GLY A 242 -24.62 -35.65 8.84
N LYS A 243 -23.54 -35.17 8.22
CA LYS A 243 -22.15 -35.45 8.63
C LYS A 243 -21.65 -34.41 9.63
N HIS A 244 -22.25 -34.41 10.83
CA HIS A 244 -22.02 -33.37 11.85
C HIS A 244 -20.58 -33.35 12.39
N VAL A 245 -19.91 -34.51 12.47
CA VAL A 245 -18.51 -34.61 12.91
C VAL A 245 -17.58 -34.02 11.83
N ASP A 246 -17.77 -34.40 10.56
CA ASP A 246 -16.96 -33.90 9.44
C ASP A 246 -17.14 -32.39 9.23
N ALA A 247 -18.31 -31.84 9.58
CA ALA A 247 -18.59 -30.40 9.53
C ALA A 247 -17.65 -29.57 10.43
N THR A 248 -17.01 -30.17 11.44
CA THR A 248 -16.09 -29.46 12.33
C THR A 248 -14.68 -29.33 11.78
N ALA A 249 -14.28 -30.16 10.81
CA ALA A 249 -12.91 -30.18 10.30
C ALA A 249 -12.50 -28.86 9.58
N PRO A 250 -13.31 -28.28 8.68
CA PRO A 250 -12.99 -26.99 8.06
C PRO A 250 -12.91 -25.86 9.08
N LEU A 251 -13.80 -25.87 10.08
CA LEU A 251 -13.84 -24.88 11.14
C LEU A 251 -12.63 -24.96 12.08
N ALA A 252 -12.23 -26.17 12.45
CA ALA A 252 -11.05 -26.38 13.29
C ALA A 252 -9.74 -26.04 12.57
N ALA A 253 -9.68 -26.22 11.24
CA ALA A 253 -8.56 -25.76 10.43
C ALA A 253 -8.52 -24.22 10.38
N TRP A 254 -9.66 -23.57 10.09
CA TRP A 254 -9.78 -22.11 10.05
C TRP A 254 -9.35 -21.44 11.36
N LEU A 255 -9.80 -21.97 12.50
CA LEU A 255 -9.49 -21.40 13.81
C LEU A 255 -8.05 -21.69 14.28
N ARG A 256 -7.33 -22.63 13.65
CA ARG A 256 -5.94 -22.93 14.01
C ARG A 256 -4.97 -21.84 13.55
N ASP A 257 -5.27 -21.23 12.41
CA ASP A 257 -4.42 -20.21 11.78
C ASP A 257 -4.80 -18.78 12.22
N ALA A 258 -5.87 -18.64 13.01
CA ALA A 258 -6.37 -17.35 13.50
C ALA A 258 -5.62 -16.87 14.76
N ASP A 259 -5.47 -15.55 14.89
CA ASP A 259 -5.05 -14.94 16.16
C ASP A 259 -6.18 -15.01 17.21
N ALA A 260 -5.87 -14.75 18.49
CA ALA A 260 -6.84 -14.88 19.58
C ALA A 260 -8.04 -13.92 19.46
N GLU A 261 -7.88 -12.74 18.84
CA GLU A 261 -8.95 -11.76 18.70
C GLU A 261 -9.86 -12.07 17.50
N GLN A 262 -9.26 -12.53 16.41
CA GLN A 262 -9.93 -13.06 15.23
C GLN A 262 -10.72 -14.33 15.58
N ALA A 263 -10.13 -15.25 16.34
CA ALA A 263 -10.81 -16.47 16.79
C ALA A 263 -12.09 -16.15 17.57
N ILE A 264 -12.10 -15.10 18.39
CA ILE A 264 -13.30 -14.65 19.11
C ILE A 264 -14.35 -14.12 18.14
N ARG A 265 -13.99 -13.16 17.28
CA ARG A 265 -14.92 -12.56 16.30
C ARG A 265 -15.54 -13.62 15.40
N ASP A 266 -14.73 -14.54 14.91
CA ASP A 266 -15.15 -15.59 13.99
C ASP A 266 -16.02 -16.63 14.71
N SER A 267 -15.70 -16.97 15.96
CA SER A 267 -16.53 -17.87 16.76
C SER A 267 -17.93 -17.31 17.01
N TYR A 268 -18.07 -16.01 17.29
CA TYR A 268 -19.39 -15.38 17.41
C TYR A 268 -20.17 -15.43 16.10
N HIS A 269 -19.52 -15.12 14.98
CA HIS A 269 -20.16 -15.12 13.68
C HIS A 269 -20.63 -16.52 13.27
N VAL A 270 -19.78 -17.53 13.46
CA VAL A 270 -20.12 -18.94 13.17
C VAL A 270 -21.24 -19.42 14.08
N ALA A 271 -21.21 -19.10 15.39
CA ALA A 271 -22.28 -19.46 16.32
C ALA A 271 -23.64 -18.90 15.89
N GLU A 272 -23.68 -17.65 15.44
CA GLU A 272 -24.91 -17.02 14.93
C GLU A 272 -25.44 -17.69 13.65
N LYS A 273 -24.54 -18.06 12.73
CA LYS A 273 -24.92 -18.82 11.53
C LYS A 273 -25.39 -20.22 11.87
N ALA A 274 -24.72 -20.94 12.77
CA ALA A 274 -25.10 -22.28 13.19
C ALA A 274 -26.51 -22.32 13.80
N LEU A 275 -26.87 -21.32 14.60
CA LEU A 275 -28.22 -21.17 15.15
C LEU A 275 -29.30 -21.02 14.06
N SER A 276 -28.97 -20.40 12.93
CA SER A 276 -29.91 -20.22 11.82
C SER A 276 -30.17 -21.50 11.01
N TRP A 277 -29.35 -22.55 11.17
CA TRP A 277 -29.47 -23.79 10.41
C TRP A 277 -30.51 -24.77 10.97
N GLY A 278 -31.01 -24.54 12.20
CA GLY A 278 -32.12 -25.30 12.78
C GLY A 278 -31.83 -26.77 13.10
N ASN A 279 -30.57 -27.21 13.05
CA ASN A 279 -30.17 -28.58 13.36
C ASN A 279 -29.44 -28.65 14.72
N LEU A 280 -30.10 -29.22 15.73
CA LEU A 280 -29.58 -29.30 17.09
C LEU A 280 -28.31 -30.16 17.22
N ALA A 281 -28.25 -31.29 16.51
CA ALA A 281 -27.08 -32.18 16.56
C ALA A 281 -25.83 -31.46 15.99
N ALA A 282 -26.00 -30.76 14.87
CA ALA A 282 -24.95 -29.92 14.30
C ALA A 282 -24.56 -28.77 15.23
N LEU A 283 -25.53 -28.12 15.86
CA LEU A 283 -25.30 -27.03 16.80
C LEU A 283 -24.43 -27.48 17.97
N ASN A 284 -24.72 -28.66 18.55
CA ASN A 284 -23.94 -29.23 19.65
C ASN A 284 -22.49 -29.50 19.22
N THR A 285 -22.26 -30.11 18.05
CA THR A 285 -20.90 -30.43 17.59
C THR A 285 -20.09 -29.17 17.22
N ILE A 286 -20.72 -28.23 16.51
CA ILE A 286 -20.08 -26.97 16.11
C ILE A 286 -19.82 -26.08 17.32
N GLY A 287 -20.83 -25.91 18.18
CA GLY A 287 -20.71 -25.12 19.40
C GLY A 287 -19.62 -25.66 20.32
N SER A 288 -19.53 -26.98 20.49
CA SER A 288 -18.44 -27.59 21.26
C SER A 288 -17.07 -27.34 20.66
N THR A 289 -16.95 -27.37 19.33
CA THR A 289 -15.69 -27.08 18.62
C THR A 289 -15.26 -25.62 18.81
N LEU A 290 -16.20 -24.67 18.74
CA LEU A 290 -15.94 -23.25 18.97
C LEU A 290 -15.44 -23.01 20.39
N ILE A 291 -16.17 -23.52 21.39
CA ILE A 291 -15.86 -23.35 22.80
C ILE A 291 -14.51 -23.98 23.14
N ARG A 292 -14.24 -25.20 22.66
CA ARG A 292 -12.95 -25.88 22.88
C ARG A 292 -11.78 -25.09 22.32
N ASN A 293 -11.90 -24.51 21.12
CA ASN A 293 -10.83 -23.68 20.56
C ASN A 293 -10.64 -22.39 21.36
N LEU A 294 -11.70 -21.73 21.80
CA LEU A 294 -11.60 -20.54 22.66
C LEU A 294 -10.93 -20.84 24.01
N LEU A 295 -11.23 -21.99 24.61
CA LEU A 295 -10.54 -22.47 25.81
C LEU A 295 -9.04 -22.72 25.55
N ARG A 296 -8.68 -23.31 24.39
CA ARG A 296 -7.28 -23.50 23.98
C ARG A 296 -6.52 -22.18 23.79
N PHE A 297 -7.20 -21.13 23.32
CA PHE A 297 -6.64 -19.78 23.22
C PHE A 297 -6.53 -19.07 24.58
N GLY A 298 -6.91 -19.71 25.69
CA GLY A 298 -6.88 -19.10 27.02
C GLY A 298 -7.92 -18.00 27.19
N ARG A 299 -9.04 -18.07 26.45
CA ARG A 299 -10.13 -17.07 26.47
C ARG A 299 -11.42 -17.68 27.03
N PRO A 300 -11.46 -18.10 28.31
CA PRO A 300 -12.63 -18.72 28.91
C PRO A 300 -13.84 -17.78 29.00
N ASP A 301 -13.63 -16.45 29.12
CA ASP A 301 -14.72 -15.46 29.08
C ASP A 301 -15.47 -15.45 27.74
N ALA A 302 -14.71 -15.52 26.63
CA ALA A 302 -15.31 -15.56 25.30
C ALA A 302 -15.99 -16.91 25.04
N ALA A 303 -15.40 -18.00 25.53
CA ALA A 303 -15.99 -19.33 25.47
C ALA A 303 -17.35 -19.38 26.20
N LEU A 304 -17.42 -18.77 27.40
CA LEU A 304 -18.63 -18.68 28.20
C LEU A 304 -19.71 -17.85 27.52
N ALA A 305 -19.36 -16.71 26.95
CA ALA A 305 -20.29 -15.86 26.23
C ALA A 305 -20.86 -16.52 24.95
N VAL A 306 -20.04 -17.31 24.22
CA VAL A 306 -20.52 -18.11 23.09
C VAL A 306 -21.48 -19.20 23.59
N PHE A 307 -21.15 -19.90 24.67
CA PHE A 307 -22.03 -20.92 25.26
C PHE A 307 -23.40 -20.34 25.67
N GLU A 308 -23.41 -19.21 26.37
CA GLU A 308 -24.64 -18.53 26.78
C GLU A 308 -25.49 -18.11 25.59
N ARG A 309 -24.87 -17.59 24.53
CA ARG A 309 -25.59 -17.19 23.32
C ARG A 309 -26.23 -18.39 22.62
N LEU A 310 -25.54 -19.53 22.57
CA LEU A 310 -26.06 -20.77 22.01
C LEU A 310 -27.22 -21.31 22.86
N ARG A 311 -27.05 -21.38 24.19
CA ARG A 311 -28.04 -21.89 25.14
C ARG A 311 -29.27 -20.99 25.28
N GLY A 312 -29.09 -19.68 25.20
CA GLY A 312 -30.17 -18.69 25.24
C GLY A 312 -31.12 -18.80 24.04
N LYS A 313 -30.62 -19.20 22.87
CA LYS A 313 -31.45 -19.44 21.67
C LYS A 313 -31.90 -20.90 21.51
N SER A 314 -31.17 -21.85 22.07
CA SER A 314 -31.51 -23.27 22.08
C SER A 314 -31.31 -23.87 23.47
N GLN A 315 -32.41 -24.02 24.23
CA GLN A 315 -32.36 -24.56 25.60
C GLN A 315 -31.83 -26.00 25.68
N GLN A 316 -31.87 -26.73 24.56
CA GLN A 316 -31.39 -28.12 24.45
C GLN A 316 -29.91 -28.21 24.02
N PHE A 317 -29.24 -27.07 23.82
CA PHE A 317 -27.81 -27.06 23.49
C PHE A 317 -26.98 -27.60 24.65
N THR A 318 -26.10 -28.55 24.35
CA THR A 318 -25.12 -29.09 25.30
C THR A 318 -23.80 -29.39 24.59
N MET A 319 -22.72 -29.50 25.37
CA MET A 319 -21.38 -29.78 24.84
C MET A 319 -21.14 -31.29 24.70
N ASP A 320 -20.37 -31.67 23.68
CA ASP A 320 -19.96 -33.07 23.44
C ASP A 320 -18.87 -33.56 24.42
N SER A 321 -18.15 -32.62 25.04
CA SER A 321 -16.96 -32.86 25.84
C SER A 321 -17.20 -32.50 27.30
N ALA A 322 -17.37 -33.52 28.13
CA ALA A 322 -17.47 -33.40 29.59
C ALA A 322 -16.30 -32.62 30.24
N PRO A 323 -15.01 -32.81 29.86
CA PRO A 323 -13.93 -32.03 30.48
C PRO A 323 -13.96 -30.55 30.10
N ASP A 324 -14.31 -30.21 28.86
CA ASP A 324 -14.43 -28.81 28.42
C ASP A 324 -15.62 -28.14 29.10
N LEU A 325 -16.75 -28.86 29.27
CA LEU A 325 -17.93 -28.38 29.98
C LEU A 325 -17.64 -28.13 31.47
N ARG A 326 -16.87 -28.99 32.14
CA ARG A 326 -16.42 -28.76 33.53
C ARG A 326 -15.55 -27.52 33.65
N THR A 327 -14.57 -27.38 32.74
CA THR A 327 -13.69 -26.21 32.70
C THR A 327 -14.50 -24.92 32.54
N LEU A 328 -15.54 -24.95 31.71
CA LEU A 328 -16.44 -23.82 31.51
C LEU A 328 -17.32 -23.55 32.74
N ALA A 329 -17.82 -24.59 33.41
CA ALA A 329 -18.63 -24.48 34.62
C ALA A 329 -17.85 -23.88 35.80
N ASP A 330 -16.60 -24.30 35.98
CA ASP A 330 -15.73 -23.77 37.04
C ASP A 330 -15.40 -22.29 36.77
N HIS A 331 -15.25 -21.90 35.49
CA HIS A 331 -15.10 -20.49 35.11
C HIS A 331 -16.40 -19.67 35.27
N ALA A 332 -17.55 -20.27 35.01
CA ALA A 332 -18.85 -19.62 35.24
C ALA A 332 -19.08 -19.36 36.74
N GLU A 333 -18.70 -20.29 37.61
CA GLU A 333 -18.78 -20.14 39.07
C GLU A 333 -17.84 -19.03 39.57
N SER A 334 -16.58 -19.01 39.09
CA SER A 334 -15.62 -17.98 39.49
C SER A 334 -16.01 -16.56 39.03
N THR A 335 -16.86 -16.44 38.01
CA THR A 335 -17.39 -15.18 37.48
C THR A 335 -18.78 -14.81 38.04
N GLY A 336 -19.29 -15.55 39.02
CA GLY A 336 -20.55 -15.27 39.72
C GLY A 336 -21.82 -15.73 38.99
N ARG A 337 -21.70 -16.63 38.01
CA ARG A 337 -22.82 -17.19 37.22
C ARG A 337 -23.22 -18.57 37.74
N GLU A 338 -23.59 -18.63 39.02
CA GLU A 338 -23.82 -19.88 39.76
C GLU A 338 -24.93 -20.76 39.17
N GLU A 339 -26.05 -20.16 38.73
CA GLU A 339 -27.17 -20.91 38.13
C GLU A 339 -26.76 -21.59 36.82
N LEU A 340 -25.95 -20.90 36.00
CA LEU A 340 -25.44 -21.44 34.75
C LEU A 340 -24.43 -22.57 35.01
N ALA A 341 -23.51 -22.38 35.95
CA ALA A 341 -22.55 -23.42 36.36
C ALA A 341 -23.27 -24.67 36.89
N ALA A 342 -24.30 -24.51 37.72
CA ALA A 342 -25.12 -25.61 38.23
C ALA A 342 -25.80 -26.37 37.08
N SER A 343 -26.34 -25.66 36.09
CA SER A 343 -26.97 -26.28 34.92
C SER A 343 -25.98 -27.11 34.07
N MET A 344 -24.75 -26.63 33.89
CA MET A 344 -23.69 -27.36 33.17
C MET A 344 -23.26 -28.62 33.92
N ARG A 345 -23.16 -28.55 35.25
CA ARG A 345 -22.77 -29.69 36.10
C ARG A 345 -23.81 -30.81 36.07
N LEU A 346 -25.10 -30.47 36.04
CA LEU A 346 -26.19 -31.45 35.90
C LEU A 346 -26.16 -32.20 34.57
N GLU A 347 -25.67 -31.57 33.51
CA GLU A 347 -25.53 -32.18 32.18
C GLU A 347 -24.28 -33.04 32.03
N THR A 348 -23.33 -32.95 32.96
CA THR A 348 -22.08 -33.72 32.88
C THR A 348 -22.37 -35.15 33.35
N PRO A 349 -22.21 -36.20 32.51
CA PRO A 349 -22.38 -37.57 32.99
C PRO A 349 -21.39 -37.83 34.13
N VAL A 350 -21.91 -38.29 35.27
CA VAL A 350 -21.12 -38.63 36.46
C VAL A 350 -20.17 -39.77 36.06
N PHE A 351 -18.88 -39.45 35.98
CA PHE A 351 -17.83 -40.44 35.79
C PHE A 351 -17.74 -41.26 37.09
N HIS A 352 -18.25 -42.49 37.07
CA HIS A 352 -17.95 -43.48 38.11
C HIS A 352 -16.60 -44.13 37.75
N PRO A 353 -15.53 -43.92 38.54
CA PRO A 353 -14.31 -44.69 38.34
C PRO A 353 -14.61 -46.18 38.60
N PRO A 354 -14.06 -47.11 37.78
CA PRO A 354 -14.17 -48.53 38.06
C PRO A 354 -13.56 -48.84 39.43
N ARG A 355 -14.31 -49.55 40.28
CA ARG A 355 -13.84 -50.05 41.58
C ARG A 355 -12.86 -51.19 41.41
#